data_AF-A0A7Y5SVZ4-F1
#
_entry.id   AF-A0A7Y5SVZ4-F1
#
_cell.length_a   1.000
_cell.length_b   1.000
_cell.length_c   1.000
_cell.angle_alpha   90.00
_cell.angle_beta   90.00
_cell.angle_gamma   90.00
#
_symmetry.space_group_name_H-M   'P 1'
#
loop_
_entity.id
_entity.type
_entity.pdbx_description
1 polymer ?
#
loop_
_entity_poly.entity_id
_entity_poly.type
_entity_poly.pdbx_seq_one_letter_code
_entity_poly.pdbx_strand_id
1 'polypeptide(L)'
;MTPPNPDTQIPPSQTTPGSDPLKEYHLISETVGGIPSLRAKDNLAQAIAVGAGIVLGAVVGVIVSLMVDWGIPPIWGAAAGAFAGLVLATFLSGFVLMILGWVRHLPSRHSPGGMDTRTPPTPPPPG
;
A
#
# COMPACT_ATOMS: atom_id res chain seq x y z
N MET A 1 14.92 -46.89 -39.98
CA MET A 1 15.42 -46.01 -38.88
C MET A 1 14.22 -45.24 -38.38
N THR A 2 13.65 -45.64 -37.25
CA THR A 2 12.49 -44.96 -36.64
C THR A 2 12.94 -43.65 -36.00
N PRO A 3 12.20 -42.54 -36.20
CA PRO A 3 12.56 -41.25 -35.62
C PRO A 3 12.45 -41.27 -34.08
N PRO A 4 13.26 -40.46 -33.37
CA PRO A 4 13.25 -40.41 -31.91
C PRO A 4 11.92 -39.87 -31.36
N ASN A 5 11.51 -40.42 -30.21
CA ASN A 5 10.26 -40.13 -29.50
C ASN A 5 10.21 -38.67 -28.98
N PRO A 6 9.17 -37.86 -29.27
CA PRO A 6 9.07 -36.45 -28.88
C PRO A 6 8.78 -36.16 -27.39
N ASP A 7 8.71 -37.16 -26.51
CA ASP A 7 8.28 -36.96 -25.11
C ASP A 7 9.35 -36.35 -24.17
N THR A 8 10.42 -35.75 -24.69
CA THR A 8 11.18 -34.79 -23.86
C THR A 8 10.51 -33.42 -23.94
N GLN A 9 9.25 -33.36 -23.48
CA GLN A 9 8.52 -32.12 -23.29
C GLN A 9 9.13 -31.41 -22.07
N ILE A 10 10.11 -30.54 -22.32
CA ILE A 10 10.40 -29.43 -21.42
C ILE A 10 9.07 -28.69 -21.23
N PRO A 11 8.62 -28.41 -19.99
CA PRO A 11 7.34 -27.74 -19.75
C PRO A 11 7.29 -26.48 -20.62
N PRO A 12 6.17 -26.25 -21.33
CA PRO A 12 6.12 -25.21 -22.34
C PRO A 12 6.42 -23.88 -21.65
N SER A 13 7.57 -23.32 -22.01
CA SER A 13 7.76 -21.90 -22.09
C SER A 13 6.62 -21.36 -22.96
N GLN A 14 5.46 -21.11 -22.34
CA GLN A 14 4.35 -20.44 -22.99
C GLN A 14 4.77 -18.98 -23.17
N THR A 15 5.43 -18.75 -24.30
CA THR A 15 5.41 -17.50 -25.03
C THR A 15 3.95 -17.05 -25.17
N THR A 16 3.50 -16.23 -24.22
CA THR A 16 2.23 -15.49 -24.37
C THR A 16 2.52 -14.26 -25.23
N PRO A 17 1.81 -14.06 -26.36
CA PRO A 17 1.97 -12.87 -27.19
C PRO A 17 1.49 -11.64 -26.41
N GLY A 18 2.40 -10.69 -26.14
CA GLY A 18 2.09 -9.49 -25.38
C GLY A 18 3.12 -9.12 -24.32
N SER A 19 4.41 -9.42 -24.57
CA SER A 19 5.53 -8.86 -23.79
C SER A 19 5.60 -7.35 -24.04
N ASP A 20 4.72 -6.63 -23.36
CA ASP A 20 4.67 -5.18 -23.31
C ASP A 20 6.01 -4.70 -22.72
N PRO A 21 6.92 -4.14 -23.52
CA PRO A 21 8.23 -3.71 -23.04
C PRO A 21 8.09 -2.72 -21.88
N LEU A 22 6.96 -2.00 -21.78
CA LEU A 22 6.66 -1.12 -20.64
C LEU A 22 6.55 -1.87 -19.31
N LYS A 23 6.06 -3.12 -19.28
CA LYS A 23 6.00 -3.92 -18.03
C LYS A 23 7.38 -4.34 -17.54
N GLU A 24 8.27 -4.67 -18.45
CA GLU A 24 9.64 -5.08 -18.12
C GLU A 24 10.50 -3.86 -17.78
N TYR A 25 10.31 -2.72 -18.48
CA TYR A 25 10.85 -1.43 -18.08
C TYR A 25 10.31 -0.95 -16.73
N HIS A 26 9.03 -1.21 -16.39
CA HIS A 26 8.48 -0.88 -15.08
C HIS A 26 9.12 -1.73 -13.97
N LEU A 27 9.31 -3.04 -14.16
CA LEU A 27 10.00 -3.88 -13.17
C LEU A 27 11.48 -3.49 -12.97
N ILE A 28 12.18 -3.17 -14.06
CA ILE A 28 13.60 -2.79 -14.00
C ILE A 28 13.77 -1.36 -13.47
N SER A 29 12.89 -0.42 -13.83
CA SER A 29 12.88 0.94 -13.26
C SER A 29 12.44 0.99 -11.80
N GLU A 30 11.61 0.05 -11.34
CA GLU A 30 11.29 -0.10 -9.91
C GLU A 30 12.49 -0.64 -9.11
N THR A 31 13.39 -1.39 -9.75
CA THR A 31 14.57 -1.97 -9.10
C THR A 31 15.81 -1.06 -9.16
N VAL A 32 15.96 -0.24 -10.22
CA VAL A 32 17.17 0.58 -10.46
C VAL A 32 16.87 2.09 -10.63
N GLY A 33 15.67 2.47 -11.05
CA GLY A 33 15.29 3.85 -11.36
C GLY A 33 14.71 4.66 -10.20
N GLY A 34 14.40 4.03 -9.06
CA GLY A 34 14.00 4.74 -7.85
C GLY A 34 12.75 5.61 -7.99
N ILE A 35 11.87 5.35 -8.96
CA ILE A 35 10.61 6.09 -9.09
C ILE A 35 9.70 5.62 -7.93
N PRO A 36 9.44 6.45 -6.91
CA PRO A 36 8.71 6.00 -5.74
C PRO A 36 7.26 5.78 -6.17
N SER A 37 6.88 4.51 -6.32
CA SER A 37 5.49 4.12 -6.48
C SER A 37 4.70 4.68 -5.29
N LEU A 38 3.42 5.04 -5.49
CA LEU A 38 2.56 5.63 -4.45
C LEU A 38 2.57 4.84 -3.12
N ARG A 39 2.95 3.54 -3.16
CA ARG A 39 3.22 2.67 -2.01
C ARG A 39 4.35 3.14 -1.08
N ALA A 40 5.41 3.74 -1.61
CA ALA A 40 6.52 4.26 -0.80
C ALA A 40 6.08 5.42 0.10
N LYS A 41 5.10 6.22 -0.35
CA LYS A 41 4.54 7.33 0.44
C LYS A 41 3.71 6.83 1.61
N ASP A 42 2.93 5.77 1.41
CA ASP A 42 2.14 5.15 2.48
C ASP A 42 3.04 4.46 3.51
N ASN A 43 4.07 3.74 3.05
CA ASN A 43 5.07 3.14 3.94
C ASN A 43 5.88 4.21 4.71
N LEU A 44 6.17 5.36 4.10
CA LEU A 44 6.84 6.47 4.77
C LEU A 44 5.94 7.11 5.84
N ALA A 45 4.66 7.35 5.53
CA ALA A 45 3.70 7.85 6.51
C ALA A 45 3.52 6.89 7.68
N GLN A 46 3.49 5.57 7.41
CA GLN A 46 3.48 4.55 8.44
C GLN A 46 4.76 4.55 9.28
N ALA A 47 5.94 4.65 8.65
CA ALA A 47 7.21 4.71 9.38
C ALA A 47 7.28 5.94 10.31
N ILE A 48 6.78 7.10 9.85
CA ILE A 48 6.68 8.31 10.67
C ILE A 48 5.71 8.10 11.84
N ALA A 49 4.52 7.52 11.59
CA ALA A 49 3.53 7.27 12.63
C ALA A 49 4.04 6.29 13.70
N VAL A 50 4.70 5.20 13.28
CA VAL A 50 5.33 4.23 14.18
C VAL A 50 6.48 4.89 14.95
N GLY A 51 7.32 5.66 14.28
CA GLY A 51 8.40 6.42 14.92
C GLY A 51 7.88 7.38 16.00
N ALA A 52 6.82 8.13 15.72
CA ALA A 52 6.17 9.00 16.69
C ALA A 52 5.61 8.22 17.89
N GLY A 53 5.01 7.06 17.64
CA GLY A 53 4.51 6.16 18.69
C GLY A 53 5.60 5.61 19.60
N ILE A 54 6.75 5.23 19.03
CA ILE A 54 7.93 4.79 19.80
C ILE A 54 8.41 5.92 20.71
N VAL A 55 8.57 7.13 20.17
CA VAL A 55 9.04 8.30 20.93
C VAL A 55 8.07 8.64 22.06
N LEU A 56 6.77 8.71 21.77
CA LEU A 56 5.74 8.98 22.78
C LEU A 56 5.72 7.89 23.86
N GLY A 57 5.77 6.62 23.46
CA GLY A 57 5.84 5.49 24.36
C GLY A 57 7.07 5.56 25.28
N ALA A 58 8.25 5.88 24.73
CA ALA A 58 9.47 6.03 25.49
C ALA A 58 9.37 7.15 26.54
N VAL A 59 8.83 8.32 26.14
CA VAL A 59 8.62 9.46 27.05
C VAL A 59 7.67 9.09 28.18
N VAL A 60 6.54 8.45 27.87
CA VAL A 60 5.59 7.96 28.88
C VAL A 60 6.25 6.95 29.81
N GLY A 61 7.05 6.02 29.28
CA GLY A 61 7.76 5.02 30.07
C GLY A 61 8.79 5.62 31.06
N VAL A 62 9.50 6.68 30.65
CA VAL A 62 10.36 7.46 31.54
C VAL A 62 9.55 8.15 32.63
N ILE A 63 8.47 8.85 32.26
CA ILE A 63 7.61 9.56 33.23
C ILE A 63 7.06 8.58 34.28
N VAL A 64 6.55 7.43 33.85
CA VAL A 64 6.02 6.40 34.76
C VAL A 64 7.11 5.87 35.69
N SER A 65 8.33 5.65 35.20
CA SER A 65 9.44 5.16 36.03
C SER A 65 10.01 6.22 36.98
N LEU A 66 9.79 7.51 36.70
CA LEU A 66 10.12 8.60 37.62
C LEU A 66 9.02 8.83 38.66
N MET A 67 7.76 8.54 38.32
CA MET A 67 6.61 8.71 39.23
C MET A 67 6.39 7.51 40.15
N VAL A 68 6.75 6.32 39.70
CA VAL A 68 6.61 5.08 40.46
C VAL A 68 7.99 4.50 40.68
N ASP A 69 8.38 4.32 41.95
CA ASP A 69 9.66 3.70 42.27
C ASP A 69 9.53 2.18 42.19
N TRP A 70 10.02 1.62 41.08
CA TRP A 70 10.11 0.18 40.83
C TRP A 70 11.49 -0.39 41.21
N GLY A 71 12.42 0.42 41.73
CA GLY A 71 13.79 0.01 42.00
C GLY A 71 14.63 -0.29 40.74
N ILE A 72 14.14 0.11 39.57
CA ILE A 72 14.81 -0.07 38.27
C ILE A 72 15.13 1.28 37.63
N PRO A 73 16.30 1.41 36.98
CA PRO A 73 16.69 2.68 36.39
C PRO A 73 15.74 3.11 35.26
N PRO A 74 15.50 4.44 35.07
CA PRO A 74 14.51 4.97 34.11
C PRO A 74 14.72 4.54 32.66
N ILE A 75 15.94 4.11 32.30
CA ILE A 75 16.25 3.58 30.97
C ILE A 75 15.42 2.34 30.62
N TRP A 76 15.11 1.49 31.60
CA TRP A 76 14.25 0.33 31.40
C TRP A 76 12.80 0.74 31.20
N GLY A 77 12.35 1.80 31.89
CA GLY A 77 11.09 2.46 31.63
C GLY A 77 10.97 2.97 30.20
N ALA A 78 11.99 3.69 29.73
CA ALA A 78 12.07 4.17 28.36
C ALA A 78 11.99 3.03 27.34
N ALA A 79 12.74 1.94 27.56
CA ALA A 79 12.76 0.79 26.67
C ALA A 79 11.41 0.06 26.64
N ALA A 80 10.81 -0.21 27.79
CA ALA A 80 9.50 -0.84 27.89
C ALA A 80 8.40 0.04 27.26
N GLY A 81 8.44 1.35 27.53
CA GLY A 81 7.54 2.32 26.93
C GLY A 81 7.71 2.42 25.41
N ALA A 82 8.94 2.47 24.91
CA ALA A 82 9.25 2.48 23.48
C ALA A 82 8.70 1.23 22.77
N PHE A 83 8.87 0.06 23.38
CA PHE A 83 8.35 -1.19 22.86
C PHE A 83 6.81 -1.21 22.84
N ALA A 84 6.17 -0.80 23.94
CA ALA A 84 4.72 -0.68 24.00
C ALA A 84 4.18 0.32 22.96
N GLY A 85 4.86 1.46 22.80
CA GLY A 85 4.57 2.47 21.80
C GLY A 85 4.72 1.96 20.36
N LEU A 86 5.74 1.14 20.09
CA LEU A 86 5.93 0.45 18.81
C LEU A 86 4.73 -0.45 18.49
N VAL A 87 4.38 -1.33 19.44
CA VAL A 87 3.28 -2.29 19.28
C VAL A 87 1.97 -1.54 19.05
N LEU A 88 1.63 -0.58 19.92
CA LEU A 88 0.41 0.21 19.77
C LEU A 88 0.39 0.97 18.44
N ALA A 89 1.47 1.63 18.05
CA ALA A 89 1.49 2.44 16.84
C ALA A 89 1.47 1.60 15.56
N THR A 90 2.08 0.41 15.55
CA THR A 90 2.00 -0.50 14.40
C THR A 90 0.57 -1.02 14.21
N PHE A 91 -0.09 -1.47 15.27
CA PHE A 91 -1.48 -1.92 15.19
C PHE A 91 -2.45 -0.77 14.87
N LEU A 92 -2.28 0.39 15.50
CA LEU A 92 -3.14 1.56 15.27
C LEU A 92 -2.95 2.14 13.85
N SER A 93 -1.71 2.19 13.35
CA SER A 93 -1.42 2.63 11.99
C SER A 93 -2.05 1.71 10.93
N GLY A 94 -1.98 0.38 11.13
CA GLY A 94 -2.66 -0.57 10.27
C GLY A 94 -4.18 -0.41 10.28
N PHE A 95 -4.77 -0.19 11.46
CA PHE A 95 -6.21 0.01 11.63
C PHE A 95 -6.71 1.31 10.98
N VAL A 96 -5.98 2.42 11.16
CA VAL A 96 -6.34 3.73 10.58
C VAL A 96 -6.30 3.70 9.05
N LEU A 97 -5.31 3.03 8.45
CA LEU A 97 -5.25 2.86 7.00
C LEU A 97 -6.39 1.98 6.46
N MET A 98 -6.82 0.96 7.21
CA MET A 98 -8.01 0.15 6.90
C MET A 98 -9.27 1.01 6.83
N ILE A 99 -9.46 1.91 7.80
CA ILE A 99 -10.62 2.81 7.83
C ILE A 99 -10.55 3.84 6.70
N LEU A 100 -9.39 4.46 6.46
CA LEU A 100 -9.22 5.43 5.37
C LEU A 100 -9.40 4.79 3.98
N GLY A 101 -8.95 3.55 3.79
CA GLY A 101 -9.19 2.77 2.57
C GLY A 101 -10.67 2.49 2.35
N TRP A 102 -11.39 2.12 3.42
CA TRP A 102 -12.84 1.93 3.38
C TRP A 102 -13.59 3.20 2.96
N VAL A 103 -13.25 4.35 3.56
CA VAL A 103 -13.94 5.62 3.25
C VAL A 103 -13.63 6.10 1.83
N ARG A 104 -12.41 5.87 1.31
CA ARG A 104 -12.02 6.24 -0.06
C ARG A 104 -12.64 5.34 -1.14
N HIS A 105 -13.07 4.13 -0.79
CA HIS A 105 -13.75 3.21 -1.70
C HIS A 105 -15.28 3.36 -1.70
N LEU A 106 -15.84 4.32 -0.98
CA LEU A 106 -17.23 4.69 -1.18
C LEU A 106 -17.40 5.16 -2.63
N PRO A 107 -18.17 4.44 -3.46
CA PRO A 107 -18.36 4.82 -4.84
C PRO A 107 -19.03 6.19 -4.88
N SER A 108 -18.31 7.19 -5.38
CA SER A 108 -18.98 8.37 -5.93
C SER A 108 -19.90 7.85 -7.01
N ARG A 109 -21.20 7.82 -6.69
CA ARG A 109 -22.27 7.43 -7.59
C ARG A 109 -22.08 8.28 -8.84
N HIS A 110 -21.59 7.67 -9.92
CA HIS A 110 -21.69 8.25 -11.24
C HIS A 110 -23.19 8.34 -11.50
N SER A 111 -23.73 9.55 -11.51
CA SER A 111 -25.05 9.81 -12.07
C SER A 111 -25.06 9.25 -13.50
N PRO A 112 -25.85 8.21 -13.82
CA PRO A 112 -26.07 7.80 -15.19
C PRO A 112 -26.95 8.88 -15.81
N GLY A 113 -26.30 9.81 -16.49
CA GLY A 113 -26.97 10.97 -17.07
C GLY A 113 -26.09 11.65 -18.11
N GLY A 114 -25.37 10.85 -18.89
CA GLY A 114 -24.83 11.29 -20.17
C GLY A 114 -26.01 11.62 -21.08
N MET A 115 -26.49 12.86 -21.01
CA MET A 115 -27.29 13.43 -22.08
C MET A 115 -26.26 13.91 -23.11
N ASP A 116 -25.95 13.04 -24.06
CA ASP A 116 -25.07 13.33 -25.19
C ASP A 116 -25.67 14.50 -25.99
N THR A 117 -25.24 15.72 -25.70
CA THR A 117 -25.61 16.94 -26.44
C THR A 117 -24.92 17.04 -27.82
N ARG A 118 -24.37 15.93 -28.34
CA ARG A 118 -23.61 15.89 -29.60
C ARG A 118 -24.40 15.50 -30.84
N THR A 119 -25.70 15.24 -30.72
CA THR A 119 -26.56 15.08 -31.90
C THR A 119 -27.59 16.20 -31.96
N PRO A 120 -27.51 17.13 -32.94
CA PRO A 120 -28.60 18.06 -33.18
C PRO A 120 -29.86 17.25 -33.56
N PRO A 121 -31.06 17.68 -33.11
CA PRO A 121 -32.30 17.00 -33.48
C PRO A 121 -32.45 17.02 -35.00
N THR A 122 -32.60 15.84 -35.60
CA THR A 122 -32.97 15.71 -37.01
C THR A 122 -34.32 16.41 -37.24
N PRO A 123 -34.44 17.31 -38.22
CA PRO A 123 -35.70 17.98 -38.50
C PRO A 123 -36.77 16.95 -38.89
N PRO A 124 -38.04 17.18 -38.50
CA PRO A 124 -39.13 16.28 -38.83
C PRO A 124 -39.30 16.17 -40.36
N PRO A 125 -39.69 14.99 -40.87
CA PRO A 125 -39.94 14.81 -42.29
C PRO A 125 -41.08 15.73 -42.75
N PRO A 126 -40.98 16.31 -43.96
CA PRO A 126 -42.02 17.17 -44.49
C PRO A 126 -43.32 16.36 -44.67
N GLY A 127 -44.36 16.79 -43.95
CA GLY A 127 -45.74 16.33 -44.07
C GLY A 127 -46.67 17.51 -44.20
#